data_AF-A0A8H8UFX2-F1
#
_entry.id   AF-A0A8H8UFX2-F1
#
_cell.length_a   1.000
_cell.length_b   1.000
_cell.length_c   1.000
_cell.angle_alpha   90.00
_cell.angle_beta   90.00
_cell.angle_gamma   90.00
#
_symmetry.space_group_name_H-M   'P 1'
#
loop_
_entity.id
_entity.type
_entity.pdbx_description
1 polymer ?
#
loop_
_entity_poly.entity_id
_entity_poly.type
_entity_poly.pdbx_seq_one_letter_code
_entity_poly.pdbx_strand_id
1 'polypeptide(L)'
;PSSNPFQHNTTTMICRSCLRKGASSIRPSIFSRSLTSTIPRLDAAAAPSSGPPAATSTSAAQPFSTPLSPTPNDVSLGTSLKPKPKTSALPASICQPGAVMKGLNYIKGKDDPVALAEEEYPDWLWHVLDVKDKAGTVVDEAGDEFSKSKKLRRKAAKRQRKLEAKLLASGDMSSLTPKVPITRQSVDLASGEEGMGERTELKRAMRKERRANIKEANYLKAM
;
A
#
# COMPACT_ATOMS: atom_id res chain seq x y z
N PRO A 1 -16.58 -72.93 18.09
CA PRO A 1 -16.40 -72.13 16.84
C PRO A 1 -15.56 -70.88 17.14
N SER A 2 -14.24 -70.96 17.09
CA SER A 2 -13.38 -70.92 15.88
C SER A 2 -12.72 -69.54 15.74
N SER A 3 -11.45 -69.51 16.19
CA SER A 3 -10.31 -68.78 15.60
C SER A 3 -10.41 -67.28 15.30
N ASN A 4 -9.74 -66.48 16.15
CA ASN A 4 -9.08 -65.23 15.77
C ASN A 4 -8.01 -65.51 14.69
N PRO A 5 -7.91 -64.67 13.65
CA PRO A 5 -6.67 -63.90 13.51
C PRO A 5 -6.86 -62.58 12.75
N PHE A 6 -6.59 -61.42 13.36
CA PHE A 6 -6.09 -60.28 12.59
C PHE A 6 -5.12 -59.47 13.45
N GLN A 7 -3.84 -59.72 13.17
CA GLN A 7 -2.70 -59.05 13.78
C GLN A 7 -2.65 -57.60 13.31
N HIS A 8 -2.53 -56.68 14.27
CA HIS A 8 -2.26 -55.27 14.07
C HIS A 8 -0.75 -55.12 13.79
N ASN A 9 -0.39 -55.07 12.52
CA ASN A 9 0.95 -54.66 12.11
C ASN A 9 1.05 -53.12 12.25
N THR A 10 1.50 -52.65 13.41
CA THR A 10 1.96 -51.26 13.58
C THR A 10 3.36 -51.13 12.98
N THR A 11 3.45 -51.00 11.66
CA THR A 11 4.70 -50.62 11.00
C THR A 11 4.84 -49.10 11.04
N THR A 12 5.63 -48.63 12.00
CA THR A 12 6.09 -47.25 12.10
C THR A 12 6.87 -46.87 10.83
N MET A 13 6.27 -46.05 9.96
CA MET A 13 6.92 -45.53 8.75
C MET A 13 7.92 -44.42 9.12
N ILE A 14 9.05 -44.82 9.69
CA ILE A 14 10.21 -43.96 9.89
C ILE A 14 11.03 -43.93 8.59
N CYS A 15 11.07 -42.77 7.97
CA CYS A 15 11.79 -42.55 6.72
C CYS A 15 13.32 -42.63 6.92
N ARG A 16 14.00 -43.43 6.08
CA ARG A 16 15.48 -43.59 6.10
C ARG A 16 16.27 -42.29 5.90
N SER A 17 15.64 -41.23 5.40
CA SER A 17 16.26 -39.90 5.27
C SER A 17 16.20 -39.07 6.56
N CYS A 18 15.26 -39.36 7.47
CA CYS A 18 15.12 -38.68 8.76
C CYS A 18 16.17 -39.16 9.78
N LEU A 19 16.53 -40.45 9.78
CA LEU A 19 17.57 -40.99 10.69
C LEU A 19 18.98 -40.44 10.41
N ARG A 20 19.30 -40.09 9.15
CA ARG A 20 20.63 -39.58 8.79
C ARG A 20 20.81 -38.09 9.08
N LYS A 21 19.72 -37.33 9.25
CA LYS A 21 19.77 -35.90 9.59
C LYS A 21 19.73 -35.60 11.08
N GLY A 22 19.42 -36.59 11.93
CA GLY A 22 19.33 -36.41 13.39
C GLY A 22 20.65 -36.50 14.15
N ALA A 23 21.76 -36.88 13.50
CA ALA A 23 23.04 -37.13 14.18
C ALA A 23 24.08 -36.00 14.04
N SER A 24 23.71 -34.85 13.47
CA SER A 24 24.64 -33.73 13.31
C SER A 24 23.97 -32.40 13.66
N SER A 25 24.19 -31.95 14.89
CA SER A 25 24.47 -30.56 15.28
C SER A 25 23.88 -30.26 16.66
N ILE A 26 24.61 -30.65 17.70
CA ILE A 26 24.51 -30.05 19.03
C ILE A 26 25.87 -29.44 19.32
N ARG A 27 25.96 -28.11 19.27
CA ARG A 27 26.89 -27.34 20.11
C ARG A 27 26.48 -25.86 20.15
N PRO A 28 26.19 -25.30 21.34
CA PRO A 28 26.11 -23.85 21.51
C PRO A 28 27.54 -23.29 21.68
N SER A 29 27.88 -22.27 20.89
CA SER A 29 29.09 -21.47 21.11
C SER A 29 28.66 -20.10 21.63
N ILE A 30 29.09 -19.83 22.85
CA ILE A 30 28.84 -18.63 23.62
C ILE A 30 29.98 -17.67 23.29
N PHE A 31 29.69 -16.51 22.70
CA PHE A 31 30.65 -15.41 22.67
C PHE A 31 29.94 -14.09 22.96
N SER A 32 30.03 -13.69 24.22
CA SER A 32 29.79 -12.35 24.72
C SER A 32 30.87 -11.42 24.16
N ARG A 33 30.49 -10.37 23.42
CA ARG A 33 31.38 -9.24 23.13
C ARG A 33 30.71 -7.94 23.57
N SER A 34 31.12 -7.47 24.73
CA SER A 34 30.86 -6.13 25.25
C SER A 34 31.70 -5.13 24.47
N LEU A 35 31.08 -4.10 23.89
CA LEU A 35 31.78 -2.94 23.34
C LEU A 35 31.47 -1.72 24.20
N THR A 36 32.43 -1.36 25.03
CA THR A 36 32.49 -0.15 25.82
C THR A 36 32.83 1.02 24.89
N SER A 37 31.92 1.98 24.69
CA SER A 37 32.23 3.22 23.97
C SER A 37 32.69 4.29 24.97
N THR A 38 33.97 4.64 24.91
CA THR A 38 34.56 5.82 25.57
C THR A 38 34.15 7.09 24.83
N ILE A 39 33.58 8.05 25.57
CA ILE A 39 33.23 9.40 25.08
C ILE A 39 34.43 10.32 25.35
N PRO A 40 34.98 11.05 24.37
CA PRO A 40 35.88 12.16 24.66
C PRO A 40 35.08 13.41 25.04
N ARG A 41 35.43 13.99 26.19
CA ARG A 41 35.05 15.35 26.59
C ARG A 41 35.82 16.37 25.75
N LEU A 42 35.13 17.38 25.25
CA LEU A 42 35.75 18.63 24.80
C LEU A 42 35.18 19.76 25.66
N ASP A 43 36.08 20.37 26.43
CA ASP A 43 35.92 21.67 27.05
C ASP A 43 35.86 22.75 25.95
N ALA A 44 34.90 23.67 26.08
CA ALA A 44 34.97 24.97 25.41
C ALA A 44 34.31 26.03 26.30
N ALA A 45 35.11 27.02 26.64
CA ALA A 45 34.80 28.14 27.50
C ALA A 45 33.94 29.23 26.82
N ALA A 46 33.41 30.11 27.68
CA ALA A 46 32.99 31.49 27.45
C ALA A 46 31.57 31.76 26.88
N ALA A 47 30.69 32.16 27.82
CA ALA A 47 29.72 33.29 27.83
C ALA A 47 29.00 33.70 26.52
N PRO A 48 27.68 34.01 26.58
CA PRO A 48 27.28 35.32 27.11
C PRO A 48 25.99 35.37 27.95
N SER A 49 25.87 36.53 28.57
CA SER A 49 24.87 37.12 29.45
C SER A 49 23.42 37.15 28.96
N SER A 50 22.54 37.33 29.96
CA SER A 50 21.17 37.88 29.95
C SER A 50 20.03 37.00 29.44
N GLY A 51 19.25 36.47 30.39
CA GLY A 51 17.82 36.17 30.20
C GLY A 51 16.97 37.45 30.26
N PRO A 52 15.68 37.36 29.87
CA PRO A 52 14.65 37.20 30.91
C PRO A 52 13.52 36.20 30.56
N PRO A 53 12.65 35.85 31.55
CA PRO A 53 11.71 34.74 31.48
C PRO A 53 10.30 35.09 30.96
N ALA A 54 9.47 34.04 30.96
CA ALA A 54 8.12 33.87 30.45
C ALA A 54 7.02 34.83 30.97
N ALA A 55 5.98 34.91 30.12
CA ALA A 55 4.53 35.06 30.38
C ALA A 55 4.03 36.21 31.27
N THR A 56 3.01 36.94 30.81
CA THR A 56 1.65 37.03 31.42
C THR A 56 0.78 38.04 30.64
N SER A 57 -0.50 37.68 30.53
CA SER A 57 -1.69 38.37 29.99
C SER A 57 -1.75 39.89 30.10
N THR A 58 -2.27 40.56 29.06
CA THR A 58 -3.11 41.76 29.26
C THR A 58 -4.11 41.97 28.11
N SER A 59 -5.36 42.13 28.54
CA SER A 59 -6.54 42.63 27.86
C SER A 59 -6.38 44.04 27.26
N ALA A 60 -6.91 44.25 26.05
CA ALA A 60 -7.50 45.53 25.58
C ALA A 60 -8.11 45.28 24.19
N ALA A 61 -9.43 45.13 24.10
CA ALA A 61 -10.34 46.21 23.74
C ALA A 61 -10.21 46.65 22.26
N GLN A 62 -11.06 46.08 21.41
CA GLN A 62 -11.53 46.74 20.19
C GLN A 62 -13.06 46.84 20.31
N PRO A 63 -13.63 48.06 20.34
CA PRO A 63 -15.05 48.24 20.57
C PRO A 63 -15.86 47.83 19.35
N PHE A 64 -16.73 46.87 19.61
CA PHE A 64 -17.91 46.49 18.86
C PHE A 64 -18.85 47.69 18.76
N SER A 65 -19.25 48.12 17.55
CA SER A 65 -20.52 48.80 17.26
C SER A 65 -20.68 49.02 15.75
N THR A 66 -21.55 48.25 15.10
CA THR A 66 -22.58 48.81 14.20
C THR A 66 -23.80 47.86 14.16
N PRO A 67 -25.04 48.41 14.09
CA PRO A 67 -26.28 47.78 14.56
C PRO A 67 -27.06 46.92 13.52
N LEU A 68 -27.98 46.10 14.04
CA LEU A 68 -28.89 45.20 13.31
C LEU A 68 -30.11 45.91 12.65
N SER A 69 -30.35 45.56 11.37
CA SER A 69 -31.63 45.28 10.64
C SER A 69 -32.75 46.34 10.53
N PRO A 70 -33.78 46.18 9.64
CA PRO A 70 -33.96 45.28 8.46
C PRO A 70 -34.55 46.01 7.21
N THR A 71 -34.59 45.36 6.03
CA THR A 71 -35.75 45.36 5.09
C THR A 71 -35.49 44.43 3.88
N PRO A 72 -36.52 43.71 3.40
CA PRO A 72 -36.39 42.68 2.37
C PRO A 72 -36.55 43.27 0.96
N ASN A 73 -35.63 42.96 0.05
CA ASN A 73 -35.86 43.12 -1.38
C ASN A 73 -35.80 41.75 -2.05
N ASP A 74 -36.97 41.36 -2.54
CA ASP A 74 -37.25 40.24 -3.40
C ASP A 74 -36.64 40.52 -4.79
N VAL A 75 -35.57 39.80 -5.14
CA VAL A 75 -35.22 39.56 -6.55
C VAL A 75 -34.78 38.12 -6.69
N SER A 76 -35.70 37.38 -7.30
CA SER A 76 -35.59 36.04 -7.81
C SER A 76 -34.48 35.87 -8.87
N LEU A 77 -34.18 34.61 -9.16
CA LEU A 77 -33.34 34.05 -10.23
C LEU A 77 -31.82 34.03 -10.01
N GLY A 78 -31.32 32.78 -9.91
CA GLY A 78 -29.94 32.46 -10.26
C GLY A 78 -29.24 31.57 -9.26
N THR A 79 -29.80 30.41 -8.92
CA THR A 79 -29.02 29.29 -8.40
C THR A 79 -27.94 28.97 -9.43
N SER A 80 -26.75 29.57 -9.26
CA SER A 80 -25.54 29.17 -9.95
C SER A 80 -25.13 27.83 -9.37
N LEU A 81 -25.81 26.78 -9.84
CA LEU A 81 -25.32 25.41 -9.79
C LEU A 81 -23.99 25.44 -10.52
N LYS A 82 -22.91 25.60 -9.76
CA LYS A 82 -21.57 25.34 -10.24
C LYS A 82 -21.59 23.92 -10.82
N PRO A 83 -21.50 23.73 -12.15
CA PRO A 83 -21.47 22.38 -12.67
C PRO A 83 -20.25 21.72 -12.06
N LYS A 84 -20.47 20.57 -11.40
CA LYS A 84 -19.38 19.60 -11.22
C LYS A 84 -18.66 19.53 -12.56
N PRO A 85 -17.32 19.58 -12.62
CA PRO A 85 -16.66 19.23 -13.87
C PRO A 85 -17.14 17.81 -14.16
N LYS A 86 -18.01 17.69 -15.17
CA LYS A 86 -18.14 16.46 -15.92
C LYS A 86 -16.70 16.20 -16.31
N THR A 87 -16.10 15.19 -15.71
CA THR A 87 -14.87 14.61 -16.21
C THR A 87 -15.18 14.33 -17.68
N SER A 88 -14.82 15.27 -18.56
CA SER A 88 -14.75 15.00 -19.98
C SER A 88 -13.70 13.92 -20.03
N ALA A 89 -14.16 12.67 -20.04
CA ALA A 89 -13.30 11.53 -20.17
C ALA A 89 -12.40 11.87 -21.34
N LEU A 90 -11.10 11.92 -21.08
CA LEU A 90 -10.16 11.80 -22.16
C LEU A 90 -10.59 10.55 -22.95
N PRO A 91 -10.58 10.58 -24.28
CA PRO A 91 -11.03 9.44 -25.07
C PRO A 91 -10.35 8.18 -24.53
N ALA A 92 -11.12 7.13 -24.26
CA ALA A 92 -10.60 5.91 -23.62
C ALA A 92 -9.50 5.28 -24.47
N SER A 93 -9.58 5.49 -25.79
CA SER A 93 -8.56 5.09 -26.75
C SER A 93 -7.84 6.28 -27.40
N ILE A 94 -6.56 6.05 -27.70
CA ILE A 94 -5.75 6.94 -28.53
C ILE A 94 -6.04 6.69 -30.03
N CYS A 95 -6.54 5.49 -30.36
CA CYS A 95 -6.79 5.04 -31.72
C CYS A 95 -8.23 5.37 -32.13
N GLN A 96 -8.40 6.27 -33.10
CA GLN A 96 -9.74 6.64 -33.58
C GLN A 96 -10.40 5.47 -34.33
N PRO A 97 -11.75 5.36 -34.32
CA PRO A 97 -12.46 4.34 -35.08
C PRO A 97 -12.12 4.47 -36.58
N GLY A 98 -11.90 3.34 -37.25
CA GLY A 98 -11.51 3.30 -38.65
C GLY A 98 -10.00 3.48 -38.92
N ALA A 99 -9.16 3.63 -37.89
CA ALA A 99 -7.72 3.73 -38.08
C ALA A 99 -7.09 2.37 -38.43
N VAL A 100 -6.34 2.32 -39.54
CA VAL A 100 -5.61 1.12 -39.98
C VAL A 100 -4.38 0.91 -39.11
N MET A 101 -4.30 -0.23 -38.41
CA MET A 101 -3.18 -0.58 -37.54
C MET A 101 -2.05 -1.22 -38.36
N LYS A 102 -1.10 -0.39 -38.80
CA LYS A 102 -0.02 -0.79 -39.69
C LYS A 102 0.90 -1.84 -39.05
N GLY A 103 1.25 -2.87 -39.81
CA GLY A 103 2.29 -3.84 -39.43
C GLY A 103 1.85 -4.91 -38.44
N LEU A 104 0.54 -5.13 -38.28
CA LEU A 104 -0.01 -6.26 -37.53
C LEU A 104 -0.21 -7.49 -38.41
N ASN A 105 -0.56 -7.30 -39.69
CA ASN A 105 -0.74 -8.42 -40.60
C ASN A 105 0.61 -8.97 -41.09
N TYR A 106 0.83 -10.28 -40.88
CA TYR A 106 1.98 -11.02 -41.38
C TYR A 106 1.61 -11.99 -42.53
N ILE A 107 0.33 -12.06 -42.90
CA ILE A 107 -0.19 -12.95 -43.94
C ILE A 107 -0.22 -12.22 -45.27
N LYS A 108 0.40 -12.80 -46.30
CA LYS A 108 0.41 -12.23 -47.66
C LYS A 108 -1.01 -12.18 -48.24
N GLY A 109 -1.37 -11.08 -48.89
CA GLY A 109 -2.67 -10.92 -49.55
C GLY A 109 -3.84 -10.60 -48.62
N LYS A 110 -3.57 -10.26 -47.35
CA LYS A 110 -4.56 -9.70 -46.43
C LYS A 110 -4.22 -8.25 -46.10
N ASP A 111 -5.22 -7.45 -45.78
CA ASP A 111 -5.02 -6.08 -45.32
C ASP A 111 -4.75 -6.03 -43.81
N ASP A 112 -4.15 -4.92 -43.37
CA ASP A 112 -3.96 -4.64 -41.94
C ASP A 112 -5.33 -4.45 -41.25
N PRO A 113 -5.49 -4.92 -40.01
CA PRO A 113 -6.74 -4.78 -39.28
C PRO A 113 -7.07 -3.30 -39.03
N VAL A 114 -8.35 -2.98 -39.15
CA VAL A 114 -8.90 -1.64 -38.91
C VAL A 114 -9.49 -1.58 -37.51
N ALA A 115 -9.18 -0.52 -36.77
CA ALA A 115 -9.74 -0.29 -35.44
C ALA A 115 -11.27 -0.09 -35.50
N LEU A 116 -12.00 -0.82 -34.66
CA LEU A 116 -13.46 -0.68 -34.50
C LEU A 116 -13.77 0.47 -33.52
N ALA A 117 -15.05 0.76 -33.31
CA ALA A 117 -15.48 1.69 -32.26
C ALA A 117 -15.17 1.12 -30.86
N GLU A 118 -14.96 2.01 -29.88
CA GLU A 118 -14.59 1.63 -28.50
C GLU A 118 -15.62 0.69 -27.84
N GLU A 119 -16.90 0.82 -28.20
CA GLU A 119 -18.03 0.05 -27.66
C GLU A 119 -18.09 -1.40 -28.18
N GLU A 120 -17.51 -1.67 -29.35
CA GLU A 120 -17.47 -3.02 -29.93
C GLU A 120 -16.39 -3.88 -29.26
N TYR A 121 -15.44 -3.23 -28.58
CA TYR A 121 -14.42 -3.93 -27.83
C TYR A 121 -14.95 -4.37 -26.47
N PRO A 122 -14.57 -5.57 -26.01
CA PRO A 122 -15.01 -6.05 -24.71
C PRO A 122 -14.40 -5.23 -23.56
N ASP A 123 -15.18 -5.01 -22.50
CA ASP A 123 -14.84 -4.15 -21.36
C ASP A 123 -13.50 -4.49 -20.69
N TRP A 124 -13.11 -5.76 -20.67
CA TRP A 124 -11.85 -6.18 -20.03
C TRP A 124 -10.62 -5.52 -20.66
N LEU A 125 -10.68 -5.09 -21.93
CA LEU A 125 -9.57 -4.42 -22.62
C LEU A 125 -9.14 -3.14 -21.88
N TRP A 126 -10.12 -2.37 -21.41
CA TRP A 126 -9.91 -1.11 -20.73
C TRP A 126 -9.31 -1.31 -19.32
N HIS A 127 -9.49 -2.48 -18.72
CA HIS A 127 -8.97 -2.85 -17.40
C HIS A 127 -7.59 -3.53 -17.43
N VAL A 128 -7.00 -3.78 -18.60
CA VAL A 128 -5.70 -4.47 -18.70
C VAL A 128 -4.57 -3.65 -18.06
N LEU A 129 -4.62 -2.32 -18.19
CA LEU A 129 -3.58 -1.42 -17.68
C LEU A 129 -3.63 -1.24 -16.15
N ASP A 130 -4.77 -1.51 -15.52
CA ASP A 130 -4.93 -1.44 -14.06
C ASP A 130 -3.92 -2.33 -13.30
N VAL A 131 -3.43 -3.39 -13.95
CA VAL A 131 -2.41 -4.28 -13.37
C VAL A 131 -1.05 -3.57 -13.25
N LYS A 132 -0.71 -2.68 -14.19
CA LYS A 132 0.55 -1.91 -14.17
C LYS A 132 0.50 -0.79 -13.14
N ASP A 133 -0.62 -0.08 -13.05
CA ASP A 133 -0.78 1.03 -12.12
C ASP A 133 -0.71 0.56 -10.67
N LYS A 134 -1.32 -0.60 -10.36
CA LYS A 134 -1.23 -1.21 -9.02
C LYS A 134 0.20 -1.64 -8.65
N ALA A 135 1.07 -1.90 -9.63
CA ALA A 135 2.46 -2.28 -9.39
C ALA A 135 3.39 -1.07 -9.23
N GLY A 136 3.19 0.00 -10.01
CA GLY A 136 4.01 1.21 -9.93
C GLY A 136 3.58 2.17 -8.82
N THR A 137 2.29 2.46 -8.69
CA THR A 137 1.85 3.58 -7.84
C THR A 137 1.97 3.29 -6.34
N VAL A 138 1.73 2.06 -5.89
CA VAL A 138 1.70 1.75 -4.45
C VAL A 138 3.07 1.37 -3.88
N VAL A 139 3.98 0.83 -4.71
CA VAL A 139 5.31 0.39 -4.26
C VAL A 139 6.35 1.50 -4.45
N ASP A 140 6.26 2.29 -5.53
CA ASP A 140 7.20 3.40 -5.75
C ASP A 140 6.92 4.61 -4.84
N GLU A 141 5.70 4.83 -4.36
CA GLU A 141 5.45 5.99 -3.49
C GLU A 141 6.02 5.80 -2.07
N ALA A 142 6.04 4.56 -1.55
CA ALA A 142 6.63 4.24 -0.24
C ALA A 142 8.12 3.90 -0.31
N GLY A 143 8.60 3.31 -1.41
CA GLY A 143 10.01 2.91 -1.57
C GLY A 143 10.93 4.02 -2.06
N ASP A 144 10.38 5.05 -2.70
CA ASP A 144 11.16 6.06 -3.43
C ASP A 144 11.20 7.43 -2.75
N GLU A 145 11.05 7.48 -1.43
CA GLU A 145 11.22 8.75 -0.71
C GLU A 145 12.68 9.19 -0.69
N PHE A 146 13.64 8.26 -0.74
CA PHE A 146 15.06 8.58 -0.65
C PHE A 146 15.66 9.10 -1.97
N SER A 147 15.18 8.66 -3.14
CA SER A 147 15.73 9.12 -4.43
C SER A 147 15.20 10.50 -4.85
N LYS A 148 14.09 10.95 -4.24
CA LYS A 148 13.52 12.28 -4.45
C LYS A 148 14.37 13.35 -3.75
N SER A 149 14.48 14.53 -4.37
CA SER A 149 15.21 15.68 -3.82
C SER A 149 14.83 15.99 -2.36
N LYS A 150 15.79 16.44 -1.53
CA LYS A 150 15.61 16.78 -0.09
C LYS A 150 14.37 17.64 0.18
N LYS A 151 14.04 18.57 -0.72
CA LYS A 151 12.85 19.44 -0.62
C LYS A 151 11.54 18.68 -0.81
N LEU A 152 11.51 17.69 -1.71
CA LEU A 152 10.35 16.83 -1.95
C LEU A 152 10.09 15.93 -0.73
N ARG A 153 11.15 15.35 -0.13
CA ARG A 153 11.01 14.56 1.11
C ARG A 153 10.41 15.37 2.25
N ARG A 154 10.91 16.59 2.47
CA ARG A 154 10.38 17.49 3.52
C ARG A 154 8.91 17.83 3.27
N LYS A 155 8.52 18.03 2.00
CA LYS A 155 7.13 18.31 1.62
C LYS A 155 6.24 17.07 1.80
N ALA A 156 6.72 15.88 1.44
CA ALA A 156 6.05 14.60 1.64
C ALA A 156 5.84 14.31 3.13
N ALA A 157 6.90 14.38 3.94
CA ALA A 157 6.83 14.20 5.39
C ALA A 157 5.88 15.22 6.07
N LYS A 158 5.90 16.49 5.62
CA LYS A 158 4.94 17.49 6.13
C LYS A 158 3.50 17.16 5.74
N ARG A 159 3.26 16.61 4.54
CA ARG A 159 1.93 16.17 4.09
C ARG A 159 1.46 14.95 4.88
N GLN A 160 2.30 13.93 5.04
CA GLN A 160 2.02 12.72 5.84
C GLN A 160 1.65 13.08 7.28
N ARG A 161 2.50 13.87 7.97
CA ARG A 161 2.20 14.32 9.35
C ARG A 161 0.87 15.07 9.45
N LYS A 162 0.50 15.85 8.43
CA LYS A 162 -0.77 16.58 8.40
C LYS A 162 -1.96 15.66 8.16
N LEU A 163 -1.81 14.63 7.33
CA LEU A 163 -2.82 13.60 7.08
C LEU A 163 -3.01 12.72 8.32
N GLU A 164 -1.93 12.27 8.94
CA GLU A 164 -1.95 11.50 10.20
C GLU A 164 -2.61 12.32 11.33
N ALA A 165 -2.24 13.59 11.50
CA ALA A 165 -2.88 14.45 12.49
C ALA A 165 -4.38 14.64 12.22
N LYS A 166 -4.80 14.72 10.95
CA LYS A 166 -6.22 14.80 10.57
C LYS A 166 -6.96 13.49 10.86
N LEU A 167 -6.33 12.36 10.58
CA LEU A 167 -6.89 11.02 10.80
C LEU A 167 -6.99 10.71 12.31
N LEU A 168 -5.99 11.11 13.10
CA LEU A 168 -6.06 11.06 14.56
C LEU A 168 -7.14 12.01 15.12
N ALA A 169 -7.30 13.20 14.53
CA ALA A 169 -8.32 14.16 14.95
C ALA A 169 -9.75 13.74 14.57
N SER A 170 -9.94 12.91 13.53
CA SER A 170 -11.28 12.40 13.20
C SER A 170 -11.77 11.33 14.16
N GLY A 171 -10.93 10.84 15.08
CA GLY A 171 -11.34 9.94 16.17
C GLY A 171 -11.79 8.54 15.72
N ASP A 172 -11.67 8.22 14.42
CA ASP A 172 -12.03 6.91 13.86
C ASP A 172 -10.98 5.86 14.23
N MET A 173 -11.08 5.33 15.45
CA MET A 173 -10.21 4.29 16.00
C MET A 173 -10.11 3.04 15.11
N SER A 174 -11.12 2.78 14.28
CA SER A 174 -11.13 1.68 13.31
C SER A 174 -10.13 1.84 12.16
N SER A 175 -9.66 3.06 11.87
CA SER A 175 -8.66 3.30 10.82
C SER A 175 -7.22 3.06 11.30
N LEU A 176 -7.02 3.07 12.63
CA LEU A 176 -5.72 2.89 13.28
C LEU A 176 -5.42 1.42 13.59
N THR A 177 -6.44 0.55 13.60
CA THR A 177 -6.22 -0.89 13.75
C THR A 177 -5.40 -1.42 12.57
N PRO A 178 -4.31 -2.18 12.82
CA PRO A 178 -3.43 -2.66 11.75
C PRO A 178 -4.22 -3.52 10.77
N LYS A 179 -4.15 -3.18 9.47
CA LYS A 179 -4.81 -3.95 8.41
C LYS A 179 -4.11 -5.30 8.27
N VAL A 180 -4.66 -6.33 8.90
CA VAL A 180 -4.17 -7.71 8.78
C VAL A 180 -4.30 -8.15 7.31
N PRO A 181 -3.21 -8.60 6.65
CA PRO A 181 -3.28 -9.12 5.28
C PRO A 181 -4.19 -10.34 5.18
N ILE A 182 -4.86 -10.52 4.03
CA ILE A 182 -5.81 -11.63 3.79
C ILE A 182 -5.20 -13.03 4.04
N THR A 183 -3.89 -13.17 3.85
CA THR A 183 -3.13 -14.41 4.10
C THR A 183 -3.05 -14.81 5.57
N ARG A 184 -3.18 -13.85 6.49
CA ARG A 184 -3.08 -14.05 7.95
C ARG A 184 -4.43 -13.96 8.66
N GLN A 185 -5.50 -13.69 7.93
CA GLN A 185 -6.85 -13.66 8.49
C GLN A 185 -7.35 -15.10 8.65
N SER A 186 -8.05 -15.36 9.75
CA SER A 186 -8.73 -16.64 10.02
C SER A 186 -10.25 -16.54 9.81
N VAL A 187 -10.71 -15.49 9.13
CA VAL A 187 -12.13 -15.30 8.83
C VAL A 187 -12.50 -16.25 7.70
N ASP A 188 -13.66 -16.90 7.84
CA ASP A 188 -14.16 -17.82 6.82
C ASP A 188 -14.46 -17.06 5.52
N LEU A 189 -14.04 -17.64 4.39
CA LEU A 189 -14.36 -17.11 3.07
C LEU A 189 -15.83 -17.36 2.76
N ALA A 190 -16.45 -16.44 2.02
CA ALA A 190 -17.84 -16.59 1.60
C ALA A 190 -18.04 -17.86 0.75
N SER A 191 -19.22 -18.47 0.84
CA SER A 191 -19.59 -19.61 0.00
C SER A 191 -20.39 -19.15 -1.23
N GLY A 192 -19.96 -19.54 -2.43
CA GLY A 192 -20.64 -19.21 -3.69
C GLY A 192 -19.72 -18.50 -4.71
N GLU A 193 -20.32 -17.73 -5.61
CA GLU A 193 -19.64 -16.92 -6.65
C GLU A 193 -18.67 -15.89 -6.05
N GLU A 194 -19.10 -15.14 -5.01
CA GLU A 194 -18.24 -14.18 -4.31
C GLU A 194 -17.05 -14.86 -3.62
N GLY A 195 -17.28 -16.07 -3.10
CA GLY A 195 -16.23 -16.91 -2.54
C GLY A 195 -15.15 -17.31 -3.55
N MET A 196 -15.49 -17.43 -4.84
CA MET A 196 -14.50 -17.70 -5.88
C MET A 196 -13.55 -16.51 -6.06
N GLY A 197 -14.08 -15.29 -6.04
CA GLY A 197 -13.29 -14.05 -6.06
C GLY A 197 -12.29 -13.98 -4.90
N GLU A 198 -12.77 -14.13 -3.66
CA GLU A 198 -11.93 -14.09 -2.46
C GLU A 198 -10.85 -15.19 -2.45
N ARG A 199 -11.20 -16.41 -2.88
CA ARG A 199 -10.23 -17.51 -3.02
C ARG A 199 -9.13 -17.18 -4.03
N THR A 200 -9.48 -16.56 -5.16
CA THR A 200 -8.48 -16.15 -6.17
C THR A 200 -7.57 -15.05 -5.62
N GLU A 201 -8.12 -14.12 -4.85
CA GLU A 201 -7.36 -13.06 -4.19
C GLU A 201 -6.41 -13.61 -3.12
N LEU A 202 -6.87 -14.52 -2.27
CA LEU A 202 -6.04 -15.23 -1.29
C LEU A 202 -4.88 -15.97 -2.00
N LYS A 203 -5.16 -16.68 -3.09
CA LYS A 203 -4.12 -17.37 -3.88
C LYS A 203 -3.11 -16.39 -4.48
N ARG A 204 -3.57 -15.22 -4.93
CA ARG A 204 -2.71 -14.14 -5.46
C ARG A 204 -1.82 -13.55 -4.36
N ALA A 205 -2.39 -13.31 -3.18
CA ALA A 205 -1.66 -12.80 -2.02
C ALA A 205 -0.59 -13.80 -1.53
N MET A 206 -0.94 -15.08 -1.38
CA MET A 206 0.00 -16.15 -1.03
C MET A 206 1.13 -16.27 -2.05
N ARG A 207 0.84 -16.12 -3.35
CA ARG A 207 1.87 -16.10 -4.40
C ARG A 207 2.79 -14.89 -4.27
N LYS A 208 2.28 -13.72 -3.88
CA LYS A 208 3.08 -12.50 -3.67
C LYS A 208 4.06 -12.69 -2.51
N GLU A 209 3.58 -13.18 -1.36
CA GLU A 209 4.45 -13.48 -0.21
C GLU A 209 5.50 -14.54 -0.54
N ARG A 210 5.12 -15.64 -1.21
CA ARG A 210 6.08 -16.67 -1.63
C ARG A 210 7.17 -16.10 -2.54
N ARG A 211 6.80 -15.23 -3.49
CA ARG A 211 7.78 -14.56 -4.37
C ARG A 211 8.71 -13.64 -3.59
N ALA A 212 8.21 -12.92 -2.59
CA ALA A 212 9.04 -12.09 -1.71
C ALA A 212 10.03 -12.94 -0.90
N ASN A 213 9.55 -14.02 -0.28
CA ASN A 213 10.39 -14.94 0.49
C ASN A 213 11.47 -15.60 -0.38
N ILE A 214 11.15 -15.98 -1.62
CA ILE A 214 12.15 -16.52 -2.57
C ILE A 214 13.20 -15.45 -2.91
N LYS A 215 12.78 -14.20 -3.14
CA LYS A 215 13.73 -13.11 -3.43
C LYS A 215 14.64 -12.83 -2.24
N GLU A 216 14.10 -12.75 -1.03
CA GLU A 216 14.86 -12.56 0.20
C GLU A 216 15.82 -13.73 0.45
N ALA A 217 15.34 -14.97 0.36
CA ALA A 217 16.19 -16.14 0.53
C ALA A 217 17.30 -16.22 -0.53
N ASN A 218 17.01 -15.88 -1.78
CA ASN A 218 18.02 -15.81 -2.84
C ASN A 218 19.04 -14.69 -2.57
N TYR A 219 18.59 -13.53 -2.09
CA TYR A 219 19.47 -12.42 -1.72
C TYR A 219 20.39 -12.79 -0.56
N LEU A 220 19.84 -13.31 0.53
CA LEU A 220 20.60 -13.75 1.70
C LEU A 220 21.52 -14.95 1.42
N LYS A 221 21.18 -15.79 0.44
CA LYS A 221 22.04 -16.91 0.01
C LYS A 221 23.21 -16.45 -0.87
N ALA A 222 23.06 -15.33 -1.58
CA ALA A 222 24.08 -14.78 -2.46
C ALA A 222 24.98 -13.73 -1.79
N MET A 223 24.61 -13.26 -0.59
CA MET A 223 25.47 -12.50 0.32
C MET A 223 26.42 -13.41 1.09
#